data_AF-A0A1Z1FBS3-F1
#
_entry.id   AF-A0A1Z1FBS3-F1
#
_cell.length_a   1.000
_cell.length_b   1.000
_cell.length_c   1.000
_cell.angle_alpha   90.00
_cell.angle_beta   90.00
_cell.angle_gamma   90.00
#
_symmetry.space_group_name_H-M   'P 1'
#
loop_
_entity.id
_entity.type
_entity.pdbx_description
1 polymer ?
#
loop_
_entity_poly.entity_id
_entity_poly.type
_entity_poly.pdbx_seq_one_letter_code
_entity_poly.pdbx_strand_id
1 'polypeptide(L)' 'MHSYRLKLADDGIGIEKFIEFDGMDASSALSVLNNEMAGRRAELWTGERLVCTLERDGDGTGFWCINPSLARR' A
#
# COMPACT_ATOMS: atom_id res chain seq x y z
N MET A 1 0.12 2.92 18.64
CA MET A 1 1.06 2.65 17.53
C MET A 1 0.81 1.22 17.10
N HIS A 2 0.69 0.98 15.80
CA HIS A 2 0.38 -0.32 15.22
C HIS A 2 1.44 -0.67 14.19
N SER A 3 1.81 -1.95 14.14
CA SER A 3 2.73 -2.46 13.12
C SER A 3 1.95 -2.90 11.88
N TYR A 4 2.44 -2.50 10.72
CA TYR A 4 1.85 -2.76 9.42
C TYR A 4 2.91 -3.33 8.47
N ARG A 5 2.45 -4.00 7.42
CA ARG A 5 3.29 -4.47 6.31
C ARG A 5 2.70 -4.03 4.99
N LEU A 6 3.49 -3.34 4.18
CA LEU A 6 3.20 -3.11 2.77
C LEU A 6 3.81 -4.23 1.95
N LYS A 7 3.02 -4.82 1.04
CA LYS A 7 3.52 -5.67 -0.03
C LYS A 7 3.34 -4.92 -1.34
N LEU A 8 4.43 -4.54 -2.00
CA LEU A 8 4.38 -4.02 -3.35
C LEU A 8 4.46 -5.17 -4.34
N ALA A 9 3.55 -5.18 -5.32
CA ALA A 9 3.42 -6.26 -6.28
C ALA A 9 4.57 -6.28 -7.30
N ASP A 10 4.79 -7.46 -7.89
CA ASP A 10 5.49 -7.57 -9.17
C ASP A 10 4.55 -7.14 -10.30
N ASP A 11 4.53 -5.84 -10.57
CA ASP A 11 3.69 -5.19 -11.58
C ASP A 11 4.49 -4.81 -12.84
N GLY A 12 5.76 -5.21 -12.93
CA GLY A 12 6.67 -4.84 -14.01
C GLY A 12 7.13 -3.37 -13.99
N ILE A 13 6.74 -2.58 -12.97
CA ILE A 13 7.13 -1.17 -12.81
C ILE A 13 8.29 -1.05 -11.82
N GLY A 14 8.29 -1.88 -10.78
CA GLY A 14 9.35 -1.94 -9.78
C GLY A 14 9.51 -3.34 -9.21
N ILE A 15 10.52 -3.53 -8.36
CA ILE A 15 10.78 -4.83 -7.74
C ILE A 15 9.67 -5.13 -6.71
N GLU A 16 9.21 -6.38 -6.67
CA GLU A 16 8.38 -6.88 -5.57
C GLU A 16 9.13 -6.68 -4.25
N LYS A 17 8.50 -6.06 -3.25
CA LYS A 17 9.12 -5.88 -1.94
C LYS A 17 8.12 -5.79 -0.82
N PHE A 18 8.61 -6.13 0.36
CA PHE A 18 7.88 -6.03 1.62
C PHE A 18 8.51 -4.94 2.48
N ILE A 19 7.69 -4.07 3.05
CA ILE A 19 8.13 -3.01 3.95
C ILE A 19 7.32 -3.12 5.23
N GLU A 20 8.00 -3.38 6.35
CA GLU A 20 7.43 -3.31 7.68
C GLU A 20 7.62 -1.91 8.25
N PHE A 21 6.57 -1.37 8.88
CA PHE A 21 6.63 -0.06 9.50
C PHE A 21 5.63 0.07 10.65
N ASP A 22 5.92 0.97 11.57
CA ASP A 22 5.01 1.36 12.63
C ASP A 22 4.29 2.66 12.27
N GLY A 23 2.99 2.72 12.53
CA GLY A 23 2.16 3.89 12.25
C GLY A 23 1.15 4.18 13.36
N MET A 24 0.63 5.41 13.39
CA MET A 24 -0.50 5.73 14.26
C MET A 24 -1.77 5.02 13.78
N ASP A 25 -1.95 4.95 12.46
CA ASP A 25 -3.05 4.29 11.78
C ASP A 25 -2.64 3.87 10.35
N ALA A 26 -3.57 3.27 9.61
CA ALA A 26 -3.35 2.78 8.25
C ALA A 26 -2.96 3.88 7.24
N SER A 27 -3.31 5.15 7.48
CA SER A 27 -2.98 6.25 6.56
C SER A 27 -1.48 6.53 6.48
N SER A 28 -0.73 6.11 7.52
CA SER A 28 0.75 6.21 7.56
C SER A 28 1.42 5.47 6.39
N ALA A 29 0.73 4.51 5.76
CA ALA A 29 1.20 3.80 4.58
C ALA A 29 1.50 4.74 3.39
N LEU A 30 0.73 5.83 3.22
CA LEU A 30 0.91 6.76 2.11
C LEU A 30 2.26 7.48 2.16
N SER A 31 2.73 7.82 3.37
CA SER A 31 4.05 8.42 3.57
C SER A 31 5.17 7.45 3.20
N VAL A 32 5.02 6.16 3.49
CA VAL A 32 5.98 5.11 3.12
C VAL A 32 6.06 4.93 1.60
N LEU A 33 4.93 5.08 0.92
CA LEU A 33 4.80 4.89 -0.53
C LEU A 33 5.11 6.12 -1.37
N ASN A 34 5.43 7.27 -0.76
CA ASN A 34 5.55 8.57 -1.44
C ASN A 34 6.51 8.56 -2.66
N ASN A 35 7.56 7.75 -2.62
CA ASN A 35 8.60 7.70 -3.65
C ASN A 35 8.42 6.55 -4.67
N GLU A 36 7.36 5.76 -4.56
CA GLU A 36 7.09 4.64 -5.48
C GLU A 36 6.55 5.15 -6.81
N MET A 37 6.92 4.53 -7.93
CA MET A 37 6.56 5.00 -9.27
C MET A 37 5.04 5.06 -9.53
N ALA A 38 4.62 5.85 -10.52
CA ALA A 38 3.24 5.87 -11.02
C ALA A 38 2.80 4.47 -11.46
N GLY A 39 1.52 4.13 -11.26
CA GLY A 39 0.97 2.80 -11.58
C GLY A 39 1.29 1.68 -10.58
N ARG A 40 2.10 1.94 -9.54
CA ARG A 40 2.49 0.92 -8.55
C ARG A 40 1.29 0.44 -7.76
N ARG A 41 1.24 -0.88 -7.51
CA ARG A 41 0.22 -1.51 -6.67
C ARG A 41 0.82 -2.02 -5.37
N ALA A 42 0.09 -1.79 -4.29
CA ALA A 42 0.46 -2.27 -2.97
C ALA A 42 -0.73 -2.85 -2.20
N GLU A 43 -0.43 -3.77 -1.31
CA GLU A 43 -1.36 -4.30 -0.31
C GLU A 43 -0.90 -3.83 1.07
N LEU A 44 -1.84 -3.36 1.90
CA LEU A 44 -1.58 -3.01 3.29
C LEU A 44 -2.12 -4.09 4.22
N TRP A 45 -1.25 -4.63 5.08
CA TRP A 45 -1.54 -5.71 6.00
C TRP A 45 -1.32 -5.29 7.46
N THR A 46 -2.09 -5.87 8.37
CA THR A 46 -1.84 -5.85 9.82
C THR A 46 -1.89 -7.28 10.34
N GLY A 47 -0.72 -7.82 10.71
CA GLY A 47 -0.55 -9.28 10.86
C GLY A 47 -1.00 -10.01 9.59
N GLU A 48 -1.90 -10.99 9.76
CA GLU A 48 -2.48 -11.78 8.66
C GLU A 48 -3.73 -11.13 8.01
N ARG A 49 -4.14 -9.96 8.48
CA ARG A 49 -5.34 -9.28 7.96
C ARG A 49 -4.96 -8.28 6.87
N LEU A 50 -5.50 -8.48 5.66
CA LEU A 50 -5.51 -7.47 4.61
C LEU A 50 -6.41 -6.30 5.03
N VAL A 51 -5.86 -5.09 5.09
CA VAL A 51 -6.57 -3.86 5.45
C VAL A 51 -7.21 -3.25 4.20
N CYS A 52 -6.40 -3.01 3.17
CA CYS A 52 -6.82 -2.44 1.89
C CYS A 52 -5.76 -2.73 0.82
N THR A 53 -6.11 -2.46 -0.43
CA THR A 53 -5.13 -2.32 -1.51
C THR A 53 -5.02 -0.86 -1.94
N LEU A 54 -3.86 -0.51 -2.49
CA LEU A 54 -3.45 0.83 -2.85
C LEU A 54 -2.94 0.80 -4.29
N GLU A 55 -3.33 1.78 -5.09
CA GLU A 55 -2.83 1.94 -6.46
C GLU A 55 -2.43 3.38 -6.67
N ARG A 56 -1.19 3.60 -7.13
CA ARG A 56 -0.76 4.92 -7.56
C ARG A 56 -1.29 5.16 -8.96
N ASP A 57 -1.88 6.33 -9.17
CA ASP A 57 -2.35 6.74 -10.49
C ASP A 57 -1.26 6.59 -11.56
N GLY A 58 -1.67 6.14 -12.75
CA GLY A 58 -0.76 5.90 -13.88
C GLY A 58 -0.47 7.15 -14.71
N ASP A 59 -1.29 8.19 -14.57
CA ASP A 59 -1.20 9.46 -15.31
C ASP A 59 -0.20 10.45 -14.69
N GLY A 60 0.40 10.09 -13.54
CA GLY A 60 1.44 10.88 -12.89
C GLY A 60 0.91 12.11 -12.16
N THR A 61 -0.38 12.19 -11.84
CA THR A 61 -0.89 13.28 -10.99
C THR A 61 -0.50 13.13 -9.53
N GLY A 62 -0.04 11.93 -9.13
CA GLY A 62 0.57 11.62 -7.85
C GLY A 62 -0.42 11.13 -6.80
N PHE A 63 -1.66 10.84 -7.16
CA PHE A 63 -2.68 10.36 -6.24
C PHE A 63 -2.55 8.86 -5.96
N TRP A 64 -2.90 8.49 -4.73
CA TRP A 64 -3.08 7.11 -4.32
C TRP A 64 -4.57 6.79 -4.18
N CYS A 65 -5.03 5.81 -4.94
CA CYS A 65 -6.36 5.24 -4.84
C CYS A 65 -6.38 4.19 -3.72
N ILE A 66 -7.32 4.33 -2.78
CA ILE A 66 -7.51 3.38 -1.68
C ILE A 66 -8.70 2.48 -2.00
N ASN A 67 -8.45 1.19 -2.16
CA ASN A 67 -9.45 0.18 -2.40
C ASN A 67 -9.70 -0.60 -1.09
N PRO A 68 -10.83 -0.37 -0.39
CA PRO A 68 -11.08 -1.02 0.88
C PRO A 68 -11.21 -2.53 0.70
N SER A 69 -10.64 -3.32 1.61
CA SER A 69 -10.91 -4.75 1.62
C SER A 69 -12.40 -4.97 1.93
N LEU A 70 -13.08 -5.72 1.07
CA LEU A 70 -14.42 -6.20 1.37
C LEU A 70 -14.27 -7.28 2.46
N ALA A 71 -14.23 -6.85 3.71
CA ALA A 71 -14.35 -7.77 4.83
C ALA A 71 -15.70 -8.50 4.68
N ARG A 72 -15.66 -9.79 4.32
CA ARG A 72 -16.86 -10.64 4.42
C ARG A 72 -17.23 -10.69 5.90
N ARG A 73 -18.40 -10.13 6.23
CA ARG A 73 -19.03 -10.26 7.55
C ARG A 73 -19.48 -11.69 7.79
#